data_AF-A0A3C0J1U3-F1
#
_entry.id   AF-A0A3C0J1U3-F1
#
_cell.length_a   1.000
_cell.length_b   1.000
_cell.length_c   1.000
_cell.angle_alpha   90.00
_cell.angle_beta   90.00
_cell.angle_gamma   90.00
#
_symmetry.space_group_name_H-M   'P 1'
#
loop_
_entity.id
_entity.type
_entity.pdbx_description
1 polymer ?
#
loop_
_entity_poly.entity_id
_entity_poly.type
_entity_poly.pdbx_seq_one_letter_code
_entity_poly.pdbx_strand_id
1 'polypeptide(L)'
;MVLPILTSVGIPPLESACVFLLGFATGLPVNIQNWAYFSTLTGVPLDQVRNFAFVLVGLTACATVLFILVELRKTGSRSYFSTSPVQAEASAGKPPARVPFYAVLTPIVPLVLVMAFKWPITPALLTGIVYALVTTRPKAPFDVLVRTAHEGVENAAPAVLLLIVIGMLLKAVMHPVVTAGLEGFLKAVIPSTRMGYILFFAILAPLSLYRGPLNLFGLGSGLAAVIIGTGSLSPTATMGAFLAMERLQVAGDPTNTQNVWTANFVGVDVNQVTKKLLPYLWAVAAVSAACSGLMFF
;
A
#
# COMPACT_ATOMS: atom_id res chain seq x y z
N MET A 1 -12.79 -7.18 5.12
CA MET A 1 -14.06 -7.86 4.76
C MET A 1 -14.08 -8.43 3.34
N VAL A 2 -13.28 -7.92 2.40
CA VAL A 2 -13.26 -8.45 1.01
C VAL A 2 -12.56 -9.81 0.89
N LEU A 3 -11.45 -10.03 1.61
CA LEU A 3 -10.66 -11.28 1.49
C LEU A 3 -11.45 -12.58 1.79
N PRO A 4 -12.25 -12.69 2.89
CA PRO A 4 -13.08 -13.87 3.11
C PRO A 4 -14.13 -14.12 2.01
N ILE A 5 -14.66 -13.05 1.42
CA ILE A 5 -15.67 -13.15 0.37
C ILE A 5 -15.03 -13.70 -0.90
N LEU A 6 -13.88 -13.16 -1.32
CA LEU A 6 -13.17 -13.63 -2.52
C LEU A 6 -12.76 -15.09 -2.40
N THR A 7 -12.25 -15.50 -1.22
CA THR A 7 -11.89 -16.91 -0.99
C THR A 7 -13.12 -17.82 -0.93
N SER A 8 -14.25 -17.36 -0.37
CA SER A 8 -15.50 -18.15 -0.34
C SER A 8 -16.13 -18.37 -1.72
N VAL A 9 -15.89 -17.47 -2.67
CA VAL A 9 -16.36 -17.59 -4.06
C VAL A 9 -15.46 -18.52 -4.90
N GLY A 10 -14.38 -19.06 -4.31
CA GLY A 10 -13.47 -19.99 -4.96
C GLY A 10 -12.28 -19.34 -5.67
N ILE A 11 -12.02 -18.05 -5.42
CA ILE A 11 -10.79 -17.40 -5.90
C ILE A 11 -9.64 -17.85 -4.99
N PRO A 12 -8.51 -18.32 -5.53
CA PRO A 12 -7.43 -18.78 -4.68
C PRO A 12 -6.84 -17.64 -3.81
N PRO A 13 -6.20 -18.01 -2.68
CA PRO A 13 -5.81 -17.04 -1.65
C PRO A 13 -4.84 -15.97 -2.15
N LEU A 14 -3.89 -16.35 -3.01
CA LEU A 14 -2.89 -15.44 -3.59
C LEU A 14 -3.54 -14.39 -4.50
N GLU A 15 -4.45 -14.79 -5.37
CA GLU A 15 -5.19 -13.93 -6.28
C GLU A 15 -6.11 -12.99 -5.52
N SER A 16 -6.77 -13.49 -4.46
CA SER A 16 -7.60 -12.70 -3.56
C SER A 16 -6.81 -11.56 -2.91
N ALA A 17 -5.60 -11.86 -2.44
CA ALA A 17 -4.67 -10.85 -1.93
C ALA A 17 -4.27 -9.83 -2.99
N CYS A 18 -3.89 -10.29 -4.19
CA CYS A 18 -3.48 -9.43 -5.29
C CYS A 18 -4.60 -8.45 -5.73
N VAL A 19 -5.82 -8.95 -5.88
CA VAL A 19 -7.00 -8.13 -6.26
C VAL A 19 -7.30 -7.07 -5.20
N PHE A 20 -7.23 -7.44 -3.92
CA PHE A 20 -7.42 -6.50 -2.83
C PHE A 20 -6.36 -5.37 -2.85
N LEU A 21 -5.09 -5.72 -3.01
CA LEU A 21 -3.99 -4.75 -3.03
C LEU A 21 -4.03 -3.84 -4.26
N LEU A 22 -4.42 -4.35 -5.42
CA LEU A 22 -4.64 -3.54 -6.63
C LEU A 22 -5.81 -2.56 -6.47
N GLY A 23 -6.89 -3.00 -5.83
CA GLY A 23 -8.00 -2.12 -5.46
C GLY A 23 -7.56 -0.99 -4.52
N PHE A 24 -6.76 -1.31 -3.51
CA PHE A 24 -6.15 -0.32 -2.63
C PHE A 24 -5.24 0.65 -3.40
N ALA A 25 -4.37 0.14 -4.28
CA ALA A 25 -3.46 0.96 -5.08
C ALA A 25 -4.17 1.89 -6.07
N THR A 26 -5.37 1.51 -6.52
CA THR A 26 -6.22 2.35 -7.37
C THR A 26 -6.87 3.49 -6.59
N GLY A 27 -7.21 3.28 -5.31
CA GLY A 27 -7.81 4.29 -4.44
C GLY A 27 -6.82 5.23 -3.76
N LEU A 28 -5.57 4.80 -3.52
CA LEU A 28 -4.59 5.63 -2.81
C LEU A 28 -4.27 6.98 -3.51
N PRO A 29 -4.20 7.09 -4.85
CA PRO A 29 -3.95 8.36 -5.52
C PRO A 29 -5.00 9.42 -5.26
N VAL A 30 -6.22 9.09 -4.84
CA VAL A 30 -7.23 10.11 -4.52
C VAL A 30 -7.17 10.57 -3.06
N ASN A 31 -6.20 10.07 -2.30
CA ASN A 31 -6.01 10.46 -0.91
C ASN A 31 -5.39 11.86 -0.81
N ILE A 32 -6.13 12.79 -0.22
CA ILE A 32 -5.73 14.20 -0.05
C ILE A 32 -4.48 14.34 0.84
N GLN A 33 -4.32 13.49 1.87
CA GLN A 33 -3.11 13.50 2.70
C GLN A 33 -1.89 13.08 1.90
N ASN A 34 -2.06 12.16 0.95
CA ASN A 34 -0.99 11.79 0.03
C ASN A 34 -0.60 13.00 -0.82
N TRP A 35 -1.57 13.71 -1.41
CA TRP A 35 -1.25 14.91 -2.20
C TRP A 35 -0.49 15.97 -1.42
N ALA A 36 -0.90 16.20 -0.16
CA ALA A 36 -0.22 17.14 0.73
C ALA A 36 1.23 16.71 1.02
N TYR A 37 1.47 15.41 1.22
CA TYR A 37 2.82 14.87 1.41
C TYR A 37 3.73 15.14 0.20
N PHE A 38 3.26 14.80 -1.00
CA PHE A 38 4.01 15.02 -2.23
C PHE A 38 4.24 16.51 -2.53
N SER A 39 3.23 17.36 -2.30
CA SER A 39 3.33 18.81 -2.47
C SER A 39 4.35 19.41 -1.50
N THR A 40 4.35 19.01 -0.23
CA THR A 40 5.28 19.50 0.78
C THR A 40 6.72 19.09 0.49
N LEU A 41 6.93 17.87 0.01
CA LEU A 41 8.27 17.35 -0.31
C LEU A 41 8.88 17.97 -1.56
N THR A 42 8.06 18.17 -2.60
CA THR A 42 8.55 18.59 -3.92
C THR A 42 8.41 20.09 -4.14
N GLY A 43 7.61 20.80 -3.34
CA GLY A 43 7.27 22.20 -3.55
C GLY A 43 6.30 22.44 -4.71
N VAL A 44 5.75 21.38 -5.31
CA VAL A 44 4.81 21.46 -6.43
C VAL A 44 3.40 21.79 -5.92
N PRO A 45 2.64 22.68 -6.60
CA PRO A 45 1.25 22.97 -6.23
C PRO A 45 0.36 21.73 -6.19
N LEU A 46 -0.53 21.67 -5.20
CA LEU A 46 -1.49 20.57 -5.01
C LEU A 46 -2.32 20.25 -6.27
N ASP A 47 -2.70 21.26 -7.06
CA ASP A 47 -3.48 21.05 -8.28
C ASP A 47 -2.73 20.22 -9.32
N GLN A 48 -1.41 20.40 -9.44
CA GLN A 48 -0.59 19.62 -10.37
C GLN A 48 -0.41 18.18 -9.89
N VAL A 49 -0.21 17.99 -8.58
CA VAL A 49 -0.18 16.66 -7.94
C VAL A 49 -1.50 15.93 -8.20
N ARG A 50 -2.63 16.61 -7.99
CA ARG A 50 -3.98 16.07 -8.21
C ARG A 50 -4.20 15.65 -9.68
N ASN A 51 -3.84 16.52 -10.62
CA ASN A 51 -4.07 16.25 -12.05
C ASN A 51 -3.29 15.01 -12.50
N PHE A 52 -2.04 14.87 -12.06
CA PHE A 52 -1.26 13.66 -12.36
C PHE A 52 -1.79 12.44 -11.59
N ALA A 53 -2.23 12.60 -10.35
CA ALA A 53 -2.82 11.51 -9.57
C ALA A 53 -4.05 10.89 -10.25
N PHE A 54 -4.91 11.69 -10.90
CA PHE A 54 -6.04 11.14 -11.67
C PHE A 54 -5.61 10.32 -12.89
N VAL A 55 -4.52 10.70 -13.57
CA VAL A 55 -3.93 9.87 -14.63
C VAL A 55 -3.50 8.52 -14.06
N LEU A 56 -2.86 8.52 -12.88
CA LEU A 56 -2.44 7.30 -12.20
C LEU A 56 -3.61 6.42 -11.77
N VAL A 57 -4.74 7.00 -11.34
CA VAL A 57 -5.98 6.24 -11.07
C VAL A 57 -6.43 5.51 -12.32
N GLY A 58 -6.50 6.20 -13.47
CA GLY A 58 -6.89 5.58 -14.74
C GLY A 58 -5.98 4.42 -15.12
N LEU A 59 -4.66 4.61 -15.07
CA LEU A 59 -3.68 3.57 -15.40
C LEU A 59 -3.75 2.36 -14.46
N THR A 60 -3.84 2.60 -13.15
CA THR A 60 -3.94 1.53 -12.14
C THR A 60 -5.28 0.79 -12.19
N ALA A 61 -6.38 1.49 -12.47
CA ALA A 61 -7.69 0.87 -12.70
C ALA A 61 -7.66 -0.06 -13.91
N CYS A 62 -7.09 0.40 -15.04
CA CYS A 62 -6.92 -0.42 -16.24
C CYS A 62 -6.10 -1.68 -15.96
N ALA A 63 -4.98 -1.55 -15.24
CA ALA A 63 -4.15 -2.69 -14.86
C ALA A 63 -4.84 -3.63 -13.87
N THR A 64 -5.65 -3.10 -12.95
CA THR A 64 -6.46 -3.89 -12.01
C THR A 64 -7.49 -4.73 -12.77
N VAL A 65 -8.22 -4.11 -13.72
CA VAL A 65 -9.17 -4.82 -14.57
C VAL A 65 -8.45 -5.87 -15.43
N LEU A 66 -7.32 -5.52 -16.03
CA LEU A 66 -6.51 -6.45 -16.81
C LEU A 66 -6.06 -7.66 -15.97
N PHE A 67 -5.56 -7.42 -14.76
CA PHE A 67 -5.15 -8.47 -13.82
C PHE A 67 -6.31 -9.40 -13.50
N ILE A 68 -7.47 -8.84 -13.14
CA ILE A 68 -8.69 -9.60 -12.85
C ILE A 68 -9.09 -10.45 -14.07
N LEU A 69 -9.12 -9.88 -15.27
CA LEU A 69 -9.52 -10.59 -16.49
C LEU A 69 -8.54 -11.71 -16.86
N VAL A 70 -7.24 -11.50 -16.71
CA VAL A 70 -6.21 -12.46 -17.10
C VAL A 70 -6.08 -13.58 -16.06
N GLU A 71 -5.93 -13.23 -14.79
CA GLU A 71 -5.66 -14.22 -13.74
C GLU A 71 -6.91 -15.01 -13.36
N LEU A 72 -8.10 -14.41 -13.34
CA LEU A 72 -9.33 -15.18 -13.08
C LEU A 72 -9.69 -16.12 -14.24
N ARG A 73 -9.29 -15.78 -15.48
CA ARG A 73 -9.45 -16.70 -16.63
C ARG A 73 -8.44 -17.84 -16.62
N LYS A 74 -7.19 -17.56 -16.25
CA LYS A 74 -6.11 -18.57 -16.19
C LYS A 74 -6.32 -19.57 -15.07
N THR A 75 -6.68 -19.07 -13.89
CA THR A 75 -6.82 -19.94 -12.72
C THR A 75 -8.11 -20.77 -12.78
N GLY A 76 -9.07 -20.34 -13.60
CA GLY A 76 -10.40 -20.91 -13.67
C GLY A 76 -11.13 -20.64 -12.36
N SER A 77 -12.35 -20.11 -12.44
CA SER A 77 -13.21 -20.13 -11.25
C SER A 77 -13.54 -21.60 -10.98
N ARG A 78 -12.76 -22.25 -10.11
CA ARG A 78 -13.22 -23.47 -9.45
C ARG A 78 -14.36 -23.00 -8.57
N SER A 79 -15.56 -23.05 -9.12
CA SER A 79 -16.79 -22.83 -8.37
C SER A 79 -16.83 -23.90 -7.28
N TYR A 80 -16.22 -23.62 -6.14
CA TYR A 80 -16.45 -24.34 -4.90
C TYR A 80 -17.78 -23.84 -4.32
N PHE A 81 -18.84 -23.88 -5.14
CA PHE A 81 -20.20 -23.96 -4.62
C PHE A 81 -20.48 -25.35 -3.99
N SER A 82 -19.45 -26.21 -3.97
CA SER A 82 -19.47 -27.57 -3.46
C SER A 82 -18.28 -27.85 -2.53
N THR A 83 -17.94 -26.95 -1.61
CA THR A 83 -17.56 -27.45 -0.28
C THR A 83 -18.85 -27.92 0.38
N SER A 84 -19.02 -29.26 0.45
CA SER A 84 -20.02 -29.86 1.34
C SER A 84 -19.93 -29.16 2.70
N PRO A 85 -21.06 -28.83 3.35
CA PRO A 85 -21.09 -28.11 4.63
C PRO A 85 -20.15 -28.72 5.68
N VAL A 86 -19.83 -30.01 5.53
CA VAL A 86 -18.92 -30.80 6.36
C VAL A 86 -17.48 -30.25 6.43
N GLN A 87 -16.91 -29.63 5.38
CA GLN A 87 -15.54 -29.06 5.46
C GLN A 87 -15.52 -27.61 5.97
N ALA A 88 -16.61 -26.85 5.75
CA ALA A 88 -16.80 -25.56 6.39
C ALA A 88 -17.04 -25.72 7.90
N GLU A 89 -17.70 -26.80 8.31
CA GLU A 89 -17.92 -27.19 9.71
C GLU A 89 -16.65 -27.70 10.40
N ALA A 90 -15.73 -28.35 9.66
CA ALA A 90 -14.45 -28.81 10.22
C ALA A 90 -13.51 -27.67 10.64
N SER A 91 -13.66 -26.47 10.05
CA SER A 91 -12.96 -25.24 10.48
C SER A 91 -13.82 -24.30 11.33
N ALA A 92 -15.13 -24.55 11.45
CA ALA A 92 -16.04 -23.73 12.24
C ALA A 92 -16.29 -24.37 13.61
N GLY A 93 -15.39 -24.12 14.56
CA GLY A 93 -15.67 -24.41 15.95
C GLY A 93 -16.92 -23.66 16.43
N LYS A 94 -17.94 -24.39 16.91
CA LYS A 94 -19.25 -23.95 17.44
C LYS A 94 -20.05 -22.98 16.52
N PRO A 95 -21.39 -23.12 16.44
CA PRO A 95 -22.21 -22.18 15.67
C PRO A 95 -21.93 -20.74 16.14
N PRO A 96 -21.80 -19.76 15.23
CA PRO A 96 -21.50 -18.39 15.62
C PRO A 96 -22.59 -17.90 16.58
N ALA A 97 -22.18 -17.58 17.81
CA ALA A 97 -23.08 -17.03 18.80
C ALA A 97 -23.78 -15.81 18.19
N ARG A 98 -25.12 -15.73 18.30
CA ARG A 98 -25.88 -14.56 17.83
C ARG A 98 -25.32 -13.31 18.48
N VAL A 99 -24.63 -12.49 17.68
CA VAL A 99 -24.09 -11.20 18.12
C VAL A 99 -25.22 -10.17 18.00
N PRO A 100 -25.40 -9.29 18.99
CA PRO A 100 -26.40 -8.23 18.87
C PRO A 100 -26.13 -7.32 17.66
N PHE A 101 -27.20 -6.87 16.99
CA PHE A 101 -27.13 -6.06 15.77
C PHE A 101 -26.28 -4.79 15.94
N TYR A 102 -26.34 -4.14 17.10
CA TYR A 102 -25.55 -2.95 17.39
C TYR A 102 -24.03 -3.20 17.38
N ALA A 103 -23.55 -4.43 17.62
CA ALA A 103 -22.12 -4.73 17.53
C ALA A 103 -21.55 -4.57 16.10
N VAL A 104 -22.40 -4.66 15.07
CA VAL A 104 -22.01 -4.40 13.67
C VAL A 104 -21.55 -2.95 13.46
N LEU A 105 -21.94 -2.04 14.36
CA LEU A 105 -21.51 -0.63 14.31
C LEU A 105 -20.08 -0.41 14.81
N THR A 106 -19.41 -1.42 15.35
CA THR A 106 -18.04 -1.34 15.88
C THR A 106 -17.04 -0.64 14.95
N PRO A 107 -16.93 -0.97 13.65
CA PRO A 107 -16.04 -0.25 12.73
C PRO A 107 -16.53 1.16 12.35
N ILE A 108 -17.81 1.47 12.54
CA ILE A 108 -18.42 2.77 12.20
C ILE A 108 -18.16 3.79 13.32
N VAL A 109 -18.23 3.38 14.58
CA VAL A 109 -17.98 4.24 15.76
C VAL A 109 -16.65 5.03 15.67
N PRO A 110 -15.48 4.40 15.48
CA PRO A 110 -14.22 5.14 15.38
C PRO A 110 -14.19 6.04 14.13
N LEU A 111 -14.81 5.62 13.03
CA LEU A 111 -14.84 6.40 11.79
C LEU A 111 -15.63 7.70 11.97
N VAL A 112 -16.80 7.64 12.61
CA VAL A 112 -17.63 8.82 12.90
C VAL A 112 -16.90 9.78 13.84
N LEU A 113 -16.21 9.27 14.87
CA LEU A 113 -15.41 10.11 15.77
C LEU A 113 -14.28 10.85 15.04
N VAL A 114 -13.58 10.18 14.12
CA VAL A 114 -12.51 10.81 13.34
C VAL A 114 -13.07 11.79 12.30
N MET A 115 -14.12 11.41 11.56
CA MET A 115 -14.61 12.20 10.42
C MET A 115 -15.54 13.35 10.83
N ALA A 116 -16.48 13.12 11.74
CA ALA A 116 -17.45 14.12 12.16
C ALA A 116 -16.90 15.00 13.30
N PHE A 117 -16.25 14.38 14.27
CA PHE A 117 -15.78 15.07 15.49
C PHE A 117 -14.29 15.43 15.44
N LYS A 118 -13.57 15.06 14.36
CA LYS A 118 -12.13 15.32 14.19
C LYS A 118 -11.29 14.84 15.37
N TRP A 119 -11.73 13.80 16.07
CA TRP A 119 -10.97 13.22 17.16
C TRP A 119 -9.66 12.64 16.63
N PRO A 120 -8.57 12.68 17.44
CA PRO A 120 -7.36 11.97 17.09
C PRO A 120 -7.65 10.48 16.86
N ILE A 121 -6.97 9.88 15.88
CA ILE A 121 -7.26 8.51 15.42
C ILE A 121 -7.09 7.48 16.56
N THR A 122 -6.06 7.64 17.39
CA THR A 122 -5.75 6.73 18.50
C THR A 122 -6.91 6.60 19.52
N PRO A 123 -7.40 7.69 20.15
CA PRO A 123 -8.54 7.60 21.07
C PRO A 123 -9.82 7.13 20.37
N ALA A 124 -10.04 7.50 19.10
CA ALA A 124 -11.19 6.99 18.35
C ALA A 124 -11.15 5.46 18.19
N LEU A 125 -10.00 4.88 17.81
CA LEU A 125 -9.83 3.43 17.74
C LEU A 125 -10.00 2.75 19.11
N LEU A 126 -9.47 3.34 20.18
CA LEU A 126 -9.65 2.83 21.55
C LEU A 126 -11.13 2.79 21.95
N THR A 127 -11.90 3.84 21.65
CA THR A 127 -13.35 3.83 21.90
C THR A 127 -14.10 2.78 21.08
N GLY A 128 -13.67 2.54 19.84
CA GLY A 128 -14.18 1.44 19.01
C GLY A 128 -13.91 0.07 19.64
N ILE A 129 -12.71 -0.14 20.19
CA ILE A 129 -12.36 -1.38 20.92
C ILE A 129 -13.24 -1.55 22.16
N VAL A 130 -13.40 -0.49 22.96
CA VAL A 130 -14.28 -0.52 24.15
C VAL A 130 -15.71 -0.86 23.75
N TYR A 131 -16.24 -0.21 22.70
CA TYR A 131 -17.56 -0.49 22.16
C TYR A 131 -17.69 -1.96 21.71
N ALA A 132 -16.68 -2.48 21.01
CA ALA A 132 -16.64 -3.88 20.58
C ALA A 132 -16.73 -4.84 21.77
N LEU A 133 -15.93 -4.61 22.82
CA LEU A 133 -15.86 -5.48 23.99
C LEU A 133 -17.17 -5.48 24.77
N VAL A 134 -17.75 -4.29 24.99
CA VAL A 134 -19.03 -4.13 25.70
C VAL A 134 -20.18 -4.78 24.93
N THR A 135 -20.19 -4.66 23.61
CA THR A 135 -21.31 -5.15 22.79
C THR A 135 -21.22 -6.64 22.44
N THR A 136 -20.02 -7.22 22.37
CA THR A 136 -19.83 -8.61 21.95
C THR A 136 -19.53 -9.58 23.10
N ARG A 137 -18.74 -9.16 24.11
CA ARG A 137 -18.23 -10.04 25.18
C ARG A 137 -18.21 -9.32 26.54
N PRO A 138 -19.36 -8.82 27.04
CA PRO A 138 -19.41 -8.04 28.28
C PRO A 138 -19.03 -8.84 29.53
N LYS A 139 -19.03 -10.18 29.48
CA LYS A 139 -18.75 -11.05 30.64
C LYS A 139 -17.24 -11.28 30.90
N ALA A 140 -16.39 -11.07 29.91
CA ALA A 140 -14.93 -11.23 30.04
C ALA A 140 -14.17 -10.25 29.12
N PRO A 141 -14.43 -8.94 29.21
CA PRO A 141 -13.86 -7.97 28.28
C PRO A 141 -12.34 -7.86 28.41
N PHE A 142 -11.81 -8.01 29.64
CA PHE A 142 -10.38 -7.93 29.91
C PHE A 142 -9.61 -9.13 29.34
N ASP A 143 -10.10 -10.36 29.54
CA ASP A 143 -9.44 -11.56 29.03
C ASP A 143 -9.36 -11.55 27.50
N VAL A 144 -10.46 -11.14 26.84
CA VAL A 144 -10.50 -10.99 25.39
C VAL A 144 -9.56 -9.86 24.92
N LEU A 145 -9.54 -8.73 25.63
CA LEU A 145 -8.64 -7.62 25.30
C LEU A 145 -7.17 -8.03 25.40
N VAL A 146 -6.76 -8.67 26.49
CA VAL A 146 -5.37 -9.12 26.70
C VAL A 146 -4.97 -10.14 25.62
N ARG A 147 -5.83 -11.12 25.36
CA ARG A 147 -5.58 -12.13 24.33
C ARG A 147 -5.46 -11.51 22.94
N THR A 148 -6.41 -10.67 22.54
CA THR A 148 -6.40 -10.03 21.21
C THR A 148 -5.27 -8.99 21.08
N ALA A 149 -4.85 -8.35 22.17
CA ALA A 149 -3.68 -7.51 22.18
C ALA A 149 -2.40 -8.32 21.94
N HIS A 150 -2.25 -9.48 22.60
CA HIS A 150 -1.11 -10.37 22.35
C HIS A 150 -1.09 -10.88 20.91
N GLU A 151 -2.21 -11.40 20.41
CA GLU A 151 -2.36 -11.82 19.01
C GLU A 151 -2.07 -10.66 18.05
N GLY A 152 -2.51 -9.43 18.37
CA GLY A 152 -2.23 -8.23 17.58
C GLY A 152 -0.74 -7.87 17.52
N VAL A 153 -0.05 -7.95 18.66
CA VAL A 153 1.40 -7.69 18.75
C VAL A 153 2.17 -8.77 17.99
N GLU A 154 1.84 -10.04 18.18
CA GLU A 154 2.49 -11.17 17.50
C GLU A 154 2.36 -11.05 15.98
N ASN A 155 1.15 -10.73 15.49
CA ASN A 155 0.89 -10.54 14.06
C ASN A 155 1.58 -9.28 13.48
N ALA A 156 1.79 -8.24 14.29
CA ALA A 156 2.43 -7.00 13.86
C ALA A 156 3.96 -7.01 14.01
N ALA A 157 4.51 -7.87 14.87
CA ALA A 157 5.93 -7.88 15.23
C ALA A 157 6.89 -7.96 14.02
N PRO A 158 6.66 -8.83 13.00
CA PRO A 158 7.53 -8.85 11.82
C PRO A 158 7.55 -7.51 11.06
N ALA A 159 6.39 -6.89 10.91
CA ALA A 159 6.28 -5.59 10.23
C ALA A 159 6.92 -4.46 11.05
N VAL A 160 6.74 -4.46 12.37
CA VAL A 160 7.35 -3.46 13.26
C VAL A 160 8.87 -3.54 13.23
N LEU A 161 9.44 -4.75 13.34
CA LEU A 161 10.89 -4.96 13.28
C LEU A 161 11.47 -4.47 11.94
N LEU A 162 10.81 -4.81 10.84
CA LEU A 162 11.19 -4.37 9.50
C LEU A 162 11.18 -2.84 9.38
N LEU A 163 10.14 -2.17 9.88
CA LEU A 163 10.03 -0.71 9.87
C LEU A 163 11.10 -0.03 10.72
N ILE A 164 11.52 -0.61 11.85
CA ILE A 164 12.60 -0.08 12.68
C ILE A 164 13.94 -0.12 11.92
N VAL A 165 14.27 -1.26 11.30
CA VAL A 165 15.51 -1.43 10.52
C VAL A 165 15.56 -0.45 9.35
N ILE A 166 14.45 -0.34 8.61
CA ILE A 166 14.31 0.62 7.52
C ILE A 166 14.48 2.05 8.06
N GLY A 167 13.84 2.42 9.17
CA GLY A 167 13.95 3.75 9.76
C GLY A 167 15.39 4.14 10.12
N MET A 168 16.18 3.19 10.65
CA MET A 168 17.61 3.40 10.91
C MET A 168 18.40 3.63 9.62
N LEU A 169 18.14 2.83 8.58
CA LEU A 169 18.77 2.98 7.26
C LEU A 169 18.42 4.33 6.62
N LEU A 170 17.16 4.76 6.70
CA LEU A 170 16.70 6.06 6.20
C LEU A 170 17.47 7.21 6.85
N LYS A 171 17.59 7.20 8.18
CA LYS A 171 18.35 8.23 8.90
C LYS A 171 19.83 8.25 8.53
N ALA A 172 20.43 7.10 8.33
CA ALA A 172 21.84 7.01 7.93
C ALA A 172 22.07 7.60 6.52
N VAL A 173 21.19 7.30 5.56
CA VAL A 173 21.35 7.79 4.18
C VAL A 173 20.96 9.26 4.04
N MET A 174 19.98 9.74 4.80
CA MET A 174 19.61 11.16 4.83
C MET A 174 20.59 12.02 5.64
N HIS A 175 21.67 11.44 6.19
CA HIS A 175 22.69 12.21 6.88
C HIS A 175 23.41 13.15 5.88
N PRO A 176 23.64 14.44 6.21
CA PRO A 176 24.20 15.43 5.29
C PRO A 176 25.50 15.01 4.60
N VAL A 177 26.37 14.29 5.32
CA VAL A 177 27.64 13.77 4.78
C VAL A 177 27.41 12.75 3.66
N VAL A 178 26.40 11.89 3.80
CA VAL A 178 26.08 10.87 2.80
C VAL A 178 25.39 11.51 1.60
N THR A 179 24.45 12.42 1.83
CA THR A 179 23.76 13.13 0.74
C THR A 179 24.71 13.99 -0.09
N ALA A 180 25.68 14.66 0.54
CA ALA A 180 26.71 15.43 -0.17
C ALA A 180 27.59 14.54 -1.06
N GLY A 181 27.94 13.33 -0.59
CA GLY A 181 28.68 12.36 -1.39
C GLY A 181 27.88 11.83 -2.59
N LEU A 182 26.55 11.85 -2.53
CA LEU A 182 25.69 11.37 -3.62
C LEU A 182 25.47 12.42 -4.72
N GLU A 183 25.65 13.71 -4.46
CA GLU A 183 25.38 14.78 -5.44
C GLU A 183 26.11 14.59 -6.77
N GLY A 184 27.41 14.28 -6.73
CA GLY A 184 28.22 14.08 -7.94
C GLY A 184 27.78 12.87 -8.76
N PHE A 185 27.41 11.77 -8.08
CA PHE A 185 26.87 10.58 -8.73
C PHE A 185 25.50 10.86 -9.36
N LEU A 186 24.63 11.59 -8.66
CA LEU A 186 23.29 11.91 -9.15
C LEU A 186 23.33 12.79 -10.39
N LYS A 187 24.19 13.81 -10.41
CA LYS A 187 24.39 14.64 -11.61
C LYS A 187 24.87 13.84 -12.82
N ALA A 188 25.66 12.78 -12.61
CA ALA A 188 26.16 11.93 -13.68
C ALA A 188 25.11 10.92 -14.20
N VAL A 189 24.20 10.48 -13.34
CA VAL A 189 23.27 9.38 -13.62
C VAL A 189 21.89 9.87 -14.02
N ILE A 190 21.47 11.05 -13.57
CA ILE A 190 20.16 11.61 -13.91
C ILE A 190 20.15 12.03 -15.39
N PRO A 191 19.19 11.53 -16.18
CA PRO A 191 19.13 11.83 -17.60
C PRO A 191 18.71 13.27 -17.87
N SER A 192 19.36 13.90 -18.85
CA SER A 192 19.07 15.26 -19.34
C SER A 192 18.09 15.29 -20.52
N THR A 193 17.69 14.13 -21.04
CA THR A 193 16.75 14.02 -22.17
C THR A 193 15.44 13.37 -21.72
N ARG A 194 14.34 13.77 -22.36
CA ARG A 194 13.00 13.22 -22.07
C ARG A 194 12.96 11.70 -22.22
N MET A 195 13.55 11.17 -23.30
CA MET A 195 13.59 9.71 -23.50
C MET A 195 14.47 9.02 -22.47
N GLY A 196 15.60 9.63 -22.10
CA GLY A 196 16.45 9.14 -21.02
C GLY A 196 15.70 9.09 -19.70
N TYR A 197 14.93 10.12 -19.35
CA TYR A 197 14.07 10.16 -18.18
C TYR A 197 13.07 8.99 -18.15
N ILE A 198 12.33 8.79 -19.25
CA ILE A 198 11.32 7.73 -19.33
C ILE A 198 11.97 6.36 -19.15
N LEU A 199 13.06 6.08 -19.88
CA LEU A 199 13.77 4.80 -19.80
C LEU A 199 14.41 4.57 -18.43
N PHE A 200 15.03 5.61 -17.86
CA PHE A 200 15.67 5.55 -16.55
C PHE A 200 14.68 5.13 -15.47
N PHE A 201 13.56 5.84 -15.34
CA PHE A 201 12.56 5.52 -14.33
C PHE A 201 11.78 4.24 -14.66
N ALA A 202 11.53 3.92 -15.94
CA ALA A 202 10.90 2.66 -16.29
C ALA A 202 11.77 1.44 -15.95
N ILE A 203 13.05 1.45 -16.31
CA ILE A 203 13.97 0.33 -16.05
C ILE A 203 14.26 0.20 -14.55
N LEU A 204 14.48 1.32 -13.86
CA LEU A 204 14.84 1.32 -12.45
C LEU A 204 13.62 1.27 -11.52
N ALA A 205 12.39 1.26 -12.04
CA ALA A 205 11.18 1.18 -11.23
C ALA A 205 11.21 0.11 -10.12
N PRO A 206 11.74 -1.12 -10.33
CA PRO A 206 11.87 -2.13 -9.27
C PRO A 206 12.65 -1.67 -8.03
N LEU A 207 13.55 -0.68 -8.15
CA LEU A 207 14.27 -0.08 -7.02
C LEU A 207 13.37 0.77 -6.09
N SER A 208 12.09 0.92 -6.39
CA SER A 208 11.11 1.49 -5.47
C SER A 208 10.61 0.49 -4.41
N LEU A 209 10.82 -0.82 -4.63
CA LEU A 209 10.48 -1.85 -3.65
C LEU A 209 11.41 -1.80 -2.44
N TYR A 210 10.96 -2.36 -1.31
CA TYR A 210 11.69 -2.39 -0.06
C TYR A 210 12.19 -1.03 0.43
N ARG A 211 11.40 0.03 0.24
CA ARG A 211 11.80 1.40 0.64
C ARG A 211 13.10 1.89 -0.04
N GLY A 212 13.40 1.35 -1.22
CA GLY A 212 14.59 1.65 -1.98
C GLY A 212 14.68 3.09 -2.53
N PRO A 213 15.73 3.39 -3.33
CA PRO A 213 16.08 4.75 -3.75
C PRO A 213 15.00 5.50 -4.54
N LEU A 214 14.06 4.80 -5.19
CA LEU A 214 12.97 5.41 -5.95
C LEU A 214 11.64 5.46 -5.18
N ASN A 215 11.67 5.21 -3.88
CA ASN A 215 10.50 5.20 -3.01
C ASN A 215 10.44 6.46 -2.15
N LEU A 216 9.43 7.32 -2.37
CA LEU A 216 9.27 8.56 -1.59
C LEU A 216 8.90 8.35 -0.13
N PHE A 217 8.42 7.17 0.26
CA PHE A 217 8.21 6.82 1.66
C PHE A 217 9.41 6.09 2.27
N GLY A 218 10.51 6.02 1.52
CA GLY A 218 11.78 5.45 1.92
C GLY A 218 12.93 6.38 1.53
N LEU A 219 14.01 5.79 1.03
CA LEU A 219 15.27 6.49 0.69
C LEU A 219 15.07 7.54 -0.41
N GLY A 220 14.04 7.38 -1.23
CA GLY A 220 13.71 8.28 -2.32
C GLY A 220 13.27 9.68 -1.90
N SER A 221 12.81 9.88 -0.66
CA SER A 221 12.51 11.23 -0.15
C SER A 221 13.76 12.11 -0.09
N GLY A 222 14.87 11.58 0.44
CA GLY A 222 16.17 12.26 0.43
C GLY A 222 16.70 12.43 -0.98
N LEU A 223 16.54 11.42 -1.83
CA LEU A 223 16.97 11.49 -3.23
C LEU A 223 16.22 12.59 -3.99
N ALA A 224 14.90 12.66 -3.87
CA ALA A 224 14.07 13.68 -4.49
C ALA A 224 14.49 15.09 -4.05
N ALA A 225 14.78 15.28 -2.76
CA ALA A 225 15.25 16.56 -2.25
C ALA A 225 16.60 16.97 -2.87
N VAL A 226 17.55 16.05 -3.01
CA VAL A 226 18.85 16.32 -3.66
C VAL A 226 18.69 16.58 -5.15
N ILE A 227 17.82 15.84 -5.85
CA ILE A 227 17.54 16.04 -7.27
C ILE A 227 17.01 17.45 -7.54
N ILE A 228 16.05 17.89 -6.72
CA ILE A 228 15.45 19.22 -6.81
C ILE A 228 16.46 20.30 -6.43
N GLY A 229 17.18 20.11 -5.32
CA GLY A 229 18.18 21.07 -4.83
C GLY A 229 19.38 21.26 -5.74
N THR A 230 19.79 20.22 -6.47
CA THR A 230 20.87 20.30 -7.47
C THR A 230 20.41 20.83 -8.83
N GLY A 231 19.09 20.98 -9.04
CA GLY A 231 18.51 21.40 -10.31
C GLY A 231 18.60 20.35 -11.42
N SER A 232 18.91 19.09 -11.09
CA SER A 232 19.07 18.01 -12.08
C SER A 232 17.75 17.67 -12.77
N LEU A 233 16.62 17.82 -12.08
CA LEU A 233 15.27 17.76 -12.64
C LEU A 233 14.43 18.91 -12.07
N SER A 234 13.41 19.32 -12.83
CA SER A 234 12.40 20.25 -12.31
C SER A 234 11.62 19.59 -11.16
N PRO A 235 11.12 20.36 -10.17
CA PRO A 235 10.27 19.84 -9.10
C PRO A 235 9.09 19.01 -9.60
N THR A 236 8.48 19.42 -10.72
CA THR A 236 7.34 18.75 -11.35
C THR A 236 7.74 17.44 -12.01
N ALA A 237 8.89 17.38 -12.69
CA ALA A 237 9.43 16.14 -13.24
C ALA A 237 9.81 15.16 -12.12
N THR A 238 10.47 15.64 -11.06
CA THR A 238 10.79 14.79 -9.89
C THR A 238 9.52 14.24 -9.26
N MET A 239 8.52 15.09 -8.99
CA MET A 239 7.23 14.66 -8.45
C MET A 239 6.59 13.57 -9.33
N GLY A 240 6.50 13.80 -10.64
CA GLY A 240 5.88 12.85 -11.57
C GLY A 240 6.62 11.52 -11.65
N ALA A 241 7.96 11.53 -11.66
CA ALA A 241 8.79 10.33 -11.59
C ALA A 241 8.46 9.51 -10.34
N PHE A 242 8.56 10.13 -9.18
CA PHE A 242 8.38 9.40 -7.94
C PHE A 242 6.92 8.95 -7.71
N LEU A 243 5.92 9.72 -8.16
CA LEU A 243 4.51 9.31 -8.17
C LEU A 243 4.26 8.11 -9.12
N ALA A 244 4.97 8.06 -10.25
CA ALA A 244 4.95 6.91 -11.14
C ALA A 244 5.58 5.67 -10.48
N MET A 245 6.70 5.83 -9.77
CA MET A 245 7.37 4.73 -9.07
C MET A 245 6.57 4.25 -7.84
N GLU A 246 5.83 5.15 -7.20
CA GLU A 246 4.91 4.85 -6.12
C GLU A 246 3.89 3.74 -6.51
N ARG A 247 3.54 3.63 -7.80
CA ARG A 247 2.61 2.59 -8.28
C ARG A 247 3.11 1.18 -7.98
N LEU A 248 4.40 0.95 -8.19
CA LEU A 248 5.04 -0.32 -7.90
C LEU A 248 5.15 -0.56 -6.39
N GLN A 249 5.43 0.51 -5.66
CA GLN A 249 5.55 0.50 -4.21
C GLN A 249 4.26 0.09 -3.50
N VAL A 250 3.14 0.74 -3.84
CA VAL A 250 1.92 0.72 -3.01
C VAL A 250 1.33 -0.68 -2.88
N ALA A 251 1.27 -1.41 -3.99
CA ALA A 251 0.77 -2.79 -4.00
C ALA A 251 1.88 -3.84 -4.07
N GLY A 252 3.09 -3.49 -4.53
CA GLY A 252 4.16 -4.47 -4.74
C GLY A 252 5.18 -4.54 -3.60
N ASP A 253 5.34 -3.51 -2.77
CA ASP A 253 6.40 -3.48 -1.75
C ASP A 253 6.07 -4.41 -0.57
N PRO A 254 6.85 -5.47 -0.31
CA PRO A 254 6.58 -6.39 0.80
C PRO A 254 6.81 -5.77 2.17
N THR A 255 7.43 -4.59 2.25
CA THR A 255 7.60 -3.84 3.50
C THR A 255 6.34 -3.06 3.90
N ASN A 256 5.36 -2.97 3.01
CA ASN A 256 4.12 -2.27 3.30
C ASN A 256 3.24 -3.08 4.25
N THR A 257 2.82 -2.45 5.34
CA THR A 257 2.02 -3.06 6.39
C THR A 257 0.75 -3.73 5.85
N GLN A 258 0.04 -3.06 4.93
CA GLN A 258 -1.14 -3.65 4.29
C GLN A 258 -0.82 -4.91 3.47
N ASN A 259 0.36 -4.99 2.85
CA ASN A 259 0.78 -6.15 2.07
C ASN A 259 1.08 -7.34 2.97
N VAL A 260 1.83 -7.10 4.06
CA VAL A 260 2.13 -8.12 5.08
C VAL A 260 0.85 -8.65 5.73
N TRP A 261 -0.06 -7.75 6.13
CA TRP A 261 -1.34 -8.18 6.72
C TRP A 261 -2.22 -8.95 5.76
N THR A 262 -2.28 -8.51 4.50
CA THR A 262 -3.05 -9.22 3.47
C THR A 262 -2.47 -10.62 3.22
N ALA A 263 -1.14 -10.74 3.10
CA ALA A 263 -0.45 -12.00 2.89
C ALA A 263 -0.62 -12.97 4.07
N ASN A 264 -0.43 -12.47 5.30
CA ASN A 264 -0.67 -13.24 6.53
C ASN A 264 -2.12 -13.71 6.64
N PHE A 265 -3.09 -12.86 6.28
CA PHE A 265 -4.51 -13.21 6.32
C PHE A 265 -4.86 -14.38 5.40
N VAL A 266 -4.30 -14.39 4.18
CA VAL A 266 -4.57 -15.44 3.19
C VAL A 266 -3.62 -16.64 3.30
N GLY A 267 -2.65 -16.60 4.24
CA GLY A 267 -1.71 -17.69 4.48
C GLY A 267 -0.64 -17.87 3.39
N VAL A 268 -0.22 -16.79 2.72
CA VAL A 268 0.82 -16.84 1.67
C VAL A 268 2.02 -15.96 2.05
N ASP A 269 3.17 -16.23 1.43
CA ASP A 269 4.35 -15.39 1.61
C ASP A 269 4.18 -14.05 0.89
N VAL A 270 4.53 -12.94 1.55
CA VAL A 270 4.36 -11.59 0.99
C VAL A 270 5.16 -11.39 -0.30
N ASN A 271 6.33 -12.03 -0.45
CA ASN A 271 7.12 -11.93 -1.68
C ASN A 271 6.48 -12.70 -2.85
N GLN A 272 5.64 -13.70 -2.59
CA GLN A 272 4.84 -14.34 -3.64
C GLN A 272 3.83 -13.34 -4.21
N VAL A 273 3.18 -12.54 -3.35
CA VAL A 273 2.28 -11.46 -3.76
C VAL A 273 3.04 -10.42 -4.58
N THR A 274 4.20 -9.97 -4.11
CA THR A 274 5.08 -9.04 -4.83
C THR A 274 5.45 -9.58 -6.22
N LYS A 275 5.97 -10.81 -6.30
CA LYS A 275 6.38 -11.42 -7.57
C LYS A 275 5.22 -11.55 -8.57
N LYS A 276 4.02 -11.86 -8.08
CA LYS A 276 2.81 -11.97 -8.92
C LYS A 276 2.37 -10.62 -9.46
N LEU A 277 2.41 -9.57 -8.63
CA LEU A 277 2.00 -8.22 -9.02
C LEU A 277 3.07 -7.46 -9.82
N LEU A 278 4.35 -7.82 -9.68
CA LEU A 278 5.48 -7.09 -10.23
C LEU A 278 5.34 -6.77 -11.73
N PRO A 279 5.01 -7.71 -12.63
CA PRO A 279 4.95 -7.40 -14.07
C PRO A 279 3.88 -6.36 -14.41
N TYR A 280 2.71 -6.45 -13.77
CA TYR A 280 1.58 -5.56 -14.00
C TYR A 280 1.88 -4.16 -13.48
N LEU A 281 2.35 -4.08 -12.23
CA LEU A 281 2.70 -2.81 -11.60
C LEU A 281 3.92 -2.16 -12.26
N TRP A 282 4.87 -2.95 -12.76
CA TRP A 282 6.02 -2.44 -13.49
C TRP A 282 5.61 -1.79 -14.80
N ALA A 283 4.70 -2.44 -15.56
CA ALA A 283 4.12 -1.84 -16.76
C ALA A 283 3.39 -0.53 -16.45
N VAL A 284 2.61 -0.50 -15.36
CA VAL A 284 1.94 0.74 -14.91
C VAL A 284 2.96 1.82 -14.57
N ALA A 285 4.01 1.48 -13.82
CA ALA A 285 5.06 2.42 -13.44
C ALA A 285 5.80 2.97 -14.68
N ALA A 286 6.10 2.13 -15.66
CA ALA A 286 6.74 2.51 -16.92
C ALA A 286 5.84 3.44 -17.76
N VAL A 287 4.56 3.11 -17.92
CA VAL A 287 3.60 3.97 -18.63
C VAL A 287 3.38 5.29 -17.87
N SER A 288 3.32 5.24 -16.54
CA SER A 288 3.21 6.43 -15.69
C SER A 288 4.44 7.33 -15.82
N ALA A 289 5.65 6.74 -15.90
CA ALA A 289 6.88 7.48 -16.15
C ALA A 289 6.88 8.12 -17.55
N ALA A 290 6.35 7.44 -18.56
CA ALA A 290 6.15 8.00 -19.89
C ALA A 290 5.19 9.20 -19.87
N CYS A 291 4.02 9.07 -19.22
CA CYS A 291 3.08 10.19 -19.04
C CYS A 291 3.73 11.36 -18.30
N SER A 292 4.48 11.08 -17.22
CA SER A 292 5.21 12.10 -16.48
C SER A 292 6.25 12.81 -17.35
N GLY A 293 7.02 12.07 -18.15
CA GLY A 293 8.04 12.64 -19.03
C GLY A 293 7.44 13.49 -20.15
N LEU A 294 6.24 13.15 -20.63
CA LEU A 294 5.54 13.95 -21.64
C LEU A 294 4.91 15.23 -21.05
N MET A 295 4.48 15.19 -19.79
CA MET A 295 3.80 16.31 -19.14
C MET A 295 4.74 17.31 -18.47
N PHE A 296 5.87 16.84 -17.93
CA PHE A 296 6.69 17.64 -16.98
C PHE A 296 8.16 17.79 -17.37
N PHE A 297 8.64 17.13 -18.43
CA PHE A 297 10.02 17.18 -18.94
C PHE A 297 10.03 17.73 -20.37
#